data_AF-A0A8S9G013-F1
#
_entry.id   AF-A0A8S9G013-F1
#
_cell.length_a   1.000
_cell.length_b   1.000
_cell.length_c   1.000
_cell.angle_alpha   90.00
_cell.angle_beta   90.00
_cell.angle_gamma   90.00
#
_symmetry.space_group_name_H-M   'P 1'
#
loop_
_entity.id
_entity.type
_entity.pdbx_description
1 polymer ?
#
loop_
_entity_poly.entity_id
_entity_poly.type
_entity_poly.pdbx_seq_one_letter_code
_entity_poly.pdbx_strand_id
1 'polypeptide(L)'
;MSSSRVFIDKDVQPTIDYFNWLTSNPEIANRVNADEVTRVETMTIGQIFAYIKQEYAKEASFNCIATIDDVERDSAWYYIACSGCQTKSTRGPSSLMCAKCGNTNVSGVARYLAKISVYDNNDQAVFVLLGDAGTELTGKQAA
;
A
#
# COMPACT_ATOMS: atom_id res chain seq x y z
N MET A 1 16.80 16.32 -3.35
CA MET A 1 15.64 17.02 -3.96
C MET A 1 15.61 18.43 -3.40
N SER A 2 15.58 19.47 -4.23
CA SER A 2 15.46 20.85 -3.74
C SER A 2 14.00 21.13 -3.40
N SER A 3 13.74 21.63 -2.19
CA SER A 3 12.39 21.98 -1.74
C SER A 3 11.97 23.32 -2.34
N SER A 4 10.73 23.41 -2.82
CA SER A 4 10.12 24.67 -3.25
C SER A 4 9.81 25.56 -2.05
N ARG A 5 10.09 26.86 -2.15
CA ARG A 5 9.72 27.86 -1.14
C ARG A 5 8.63 28.77 -1.70
N VAL A 6 7.59 29.00 -0.92
CA VAL A 6 6.49 29.92 -1.25
C VAL A 6 6.49 31.06 -0.22
N PHE A 7 6.30 32.28 -0.69
CA PHE A 7 6.12 33.46 0.15
C PHE A 7 4.74 34.06 -0.12
N ILE A 8 4.06 34.49 0.94
CA ILE A 8 2.77 35.15 0.86
C ILE A 8 2.94 36.55 1.46
N ASP A 9 2.77 37.56 0.62
CA ASP A 9 2.74 38.96 1.06
C ASP A 9 1.36 39.26 1.66
N LYS A 10 1.33 39.65 2.93
CA LYS A 10 0.10 39.92 3.70
C LYS A 10 -0.41 41.34 3.54
N ASP A 11 0.37 42.23 2.93
CA ASP A 11 0.08 43.65 2.87
C ASP A 11 -0.58 44.07 1.55
N VAL A 12 -0.72 43.13 0.60
CA VAL A 12 -1.42 43.37 -0.67
C VAL A 12 -2.92 43.05 -0.56
N GLN A 13 -3.74 43.90 -1.18
CA GLN A 13 -5.21 43.82 -1.10
C GLN A 13 -5.77 42.42 -1.40
N PRO A 14 -5.31 41.67 -2.43
CA PRO A 14 -5.85 40.34 -2.70
C PRO A 14 -5.66 39.33 -1.56
N THR A 15 -4.52 39.41 -0.86
CA THR A 15 -4.22 38.54 0.28
C THR A 15 -5.06 38.92 1.49
N ILE A 16 -5.24 40.23 1.72
CA ILE A 16 -6.09 40.76 2.78
C ILE A 16 -7.54 40.31 2.58
N ASP A 17 -8.08 40.48 1.37
CA ASP A 17 -9.44 40.07 1.01
C ASP A 17 -9.64 38.56 1.21
N TYR A 18 -8.65 37.76 0.81
CA TYR A 18 -8.67 36.32 0.99
C TYR A 18 -8.68 35.90 2.47
N PHE A 19 -7.84 36.50 3.32
CA PHE A 19 -7.83 36.18 4.75
C PHE A 19 -9.12 36.62 5.46
N ASN A 20 -9.67 37.77 5.09
CA ASN A 20 -10.96 38.25 5.60
C ASN A 20 -12.10 37.31 5.20
N TRP A 21 -12.09 36.85 3.95
CA TRP A 21 -13.02 35.84 3.47
C TRP A 21 -12.86 34.52 4.22
N LEU A 22 -11.64 34.01 4.40
CA LEU A 22 -11.38 32.74 5.08
C LEU A 22 -11.86 32.78 6.55
N THR A 23 -11.60 33.89 7.25
CA THR A 23 -12.03 34.10 8.64
C THR A 23 -13.56 34.16 8.76
N SER A 24 -14.23 34.67 7.73
CA SER A 24 -15.69 34.75 7.65
C SER A 24 -16.35 33.42 7.20
N ASN A 25 -15.55 32.42 6.81
CA ASN A 25 -16.01 31.11 6.33
C ASN A 25 -15.32 29.97 7.12
N PRO A 26 -15.57 29.86 8.44
CA PRO A 26 -14.89 28.88 9.31
C PRO A 26 -15.12 27.42 8.87
N GLU A 27 -16.28 27.12 8.29
CA GLU A 27 -16.59 25.80 7.71
C GLU A 27 -15.67 25.41 6.54
N ILE A 28 -15.11 26.38 5.83
CA ILE A 28 -14.15 26.15 4.75
C ILE A 28 -12.73 26.05 5.31
N ALA A 29 -12.38 26.91 6.27
CA ALA A 29 -11.08 26.86 6.95
C ALA A 29 -10.86 25.52 7.66
N ASN A 30 -11.92 24.98 8.30
CA ASN A 30 -11.88 23.69 8.99
C ASN A 30 -11.84 22.48 8.05
N ARG A 31 -11.96 22.65 6.72
CA ARG A 31 -11.74 21.58 5.73
C ARG A 31 -10.26 21.31 5.49
N VAL A 32 -9.38 22.24 5.85
CA VAL A 32 -7.93 22.04 5.75
C VAL A 32 -7.48 21.42 7.06
N ASN A 33 -7.41 20.09 7.09
CA ASN A 33 -6.76 19.42 8.20
C ASN A 33 -5.24 19.59 8.05
N ALA A 34 -4.60 20.34 8.94
CA ALA A 34 -3.14 20.51 8.92
C ALA A 34 -2.41 19.16 9.11
N ASP A 35 -3.08 18.16 9.70
CA ASP A 35 -2.58 16.79 9.80
C ASP A 35 -2.66 16.01 8.47
N GLU A 36 -3.43 16.48 7.47
CA GLU A 36 -3.47 15.86 6.14
C GLU A 36 -2.28 16.25 5.24
N VAL A 37 -1.42 17.18 5.67
CA VAL A 37 -0.06 17.29 5.13
C VAL A 37 0.84 16.26 5.82
N THR A 38 0.38 15.01 5.87
CA THR A 38 1.11 13.92 6.49
C THR A 38 2.23 13.52 5.55
N ARG A 39 3.44 13.98 5.89
CA ARG A 39 4.66 13.19 5.67
C ARG A 39 4.31 11.77 6.12
N VAL A 40 4.12 10.84 5.19
CA VAL A 40 3.57 9.49 5.48
C VAL A 40 4.30 8.92 6.69
N GLU A 41 3.67 8.97 7.87
CA GLU A 41 4.33 8.57 9.10
C GLU A 41 4.59 7.07 9.01
N THR A 42 5.83 6.68 9.32
CA THR A 42 6.16 5.25 9.38
C THR A 42 5.51 4.68 10.62
N MET A 43 4.65 3.67 10.44
CA MET A 43 3.96 2.99 11.52
C MET A 43 4.73 1.75 11.98
N THR A 44 4.70 1.47 13.28
CA THR A 44 5.17 0.21 13.85
C THR A 44 4.14 -0.91 13.60
N ILE A 45 4.58 -2.15 13.67
CA ILE A 45 3.73 -3.34 13.60
C ILE A 45 2.62 -3.26 14.66
N GLY A 46 2.97 -2.89 15.90
CA GLY A 46 1.99 -2.71 16.98
C GLY A 46 0.91 -1.66 16.66
N GLN A 47 1.28 -0.53 16.03
CA GLN A 47 0.32 0.49 15.61
C GLN A 47 -0.58 -0.01 14.46
N ILE A 48 -0.02 -0.76 13.50
CA ILE A 48 -0.80 -1.38 12.41
C ILE A 48 -1.81 -2.38 12.99
N PHE A 49 -1.41 -3.22 13.95
CA PHE A 49 -2.34 -4.11 14.64
C PHE A 49 -3.42 -3.38 15.43
N ALA A 50 -3.07 -2.27 16.08
CA ALA A 50 -4.06 -1.43 16.76
C ALA A 50 -5.09 -0.85 15.77
N TYR A 51 -4.66 -0.45 14.57
CA TYR A 51 -5.55 0.00 13.50
C TYR A 51 -6.49 -1.12 13.04
N ILE A 52 -5.96 -2.30 12.71
CA ILE A 52 -6.74 -3.43 12.18
C ILE A 52 -7.81 -3.91 13.18
N LYS A 53 -7.57 -3.74 14.48
CA LYS A 53 -8.53 -4.10 15.55
C LYS A 53 -9.67 -3.10 15.72
N GLN A 54 -9.66 -1.95 15.04
CA GLN A 54 -10.74 -0.98 15.11
C GLN A 54 -12.01 -1.53 14.42
N GLU A 55 -13.18 -1.31 15.03
CA GLU A 55 -14.48 -1.81 14.55
C GLU A 55 -14.80 -1.38 13.10
N TYR A 56 -14.29 -0.22 12.68
CA TYR A 56 -14.51 0.36 11.36
C TYR A 56 -13.22 0.51 10.55
N ALA A 57 -12.20 -0.34 10.81
CA ALA A 57 -10.98 -0.36 10.02
C ALA A 57 -11.31 -0.57 8.53
N LYS A 58 -10.80 0.31 7.68
CA LYS A 58 -10.95 0.21 6.22
C LYS A 58 -9.67 -0.32 5.60
N GLU A 59 -9.73 -0.65 4.32
CA GLU A 59 -8.52 -0.89 3.54
C GLU A 59 -7.64 0.36 3.59
N ALA A 60 -6.37 0.18 3.94
CA ALA A 60 -5.40 1.26 4.14
C ALA A 60 -4.01 0.81 3.71
N SER A 61 -3.17 1.79 3.35
CA SER A 61 -1.76 1.58 3.01
C SER A 61 -0.88 2.25 4.06
N PHE A 62 0.14 1.53 4.53
CA PHE A 62 1.05 2.00 5.59
C PHE A 62 2.49 1.89 5.13
N ASN A 63 3.32 2.83 5.56
CA ASN A 63 4.77 2.66 5.54
C ASN A 63 5.19 1.98 6.84
N CYS A 64 5.93 0.88 6.74
CA CYS A 64 6.45 0.14 7.88
C CYS A 64 7.92 -0.19 7.64
N ILE A 65 8.74 -0.07 8.68
CA ILE A 65 10.13 -0.54 8.67
C ILE A 65 10.20 -1.72 9.63
N ALA A 66 10.47 -2.90 9.08
CA ALA A 66 10.60 -4.15 9.84
C ALA A 66 11.76 -4.98 9.28
N THR A 67 12.30 -5.87 10.11
CA THR A 67 13.36 -6.82 9.73
C THR A 67 12.74 -8.18 9.45
N ILE A 68 13.20 -8.85 8.39
CA ILE A 68 12.79 -10.23 8.08
C ILE A 68 13.44 -11.17 9.09
N ASP A 69 12.63 -12.00 9.75
CA ASP A 69 13.08 -13.02 10.70
C ASP A 69 13.25 -14.38 10.00
N ASP A 70 12.20 -14.85 9.32
CA ASP A 70 12.18 -16.14 8.61
C ASP A 70 11.21 -16.11 7.41
N VAL A 71 11.29 -17.15 6.58
CA VAL A 71 10.39 -17.41 5.46
C VAL A 71 9.57 -18.67 5.75
N GLU A 72 8.25 -18.57 5.71
CA GLU A 72 7.36 -19.70 5.98
C GLU A 72 7.43 -20.72 4.83
N ARG A 73 7.92 -21.93 5.13
CA ARG A 73 8.23 -22.96 4.11
C ARG A 73 7.10 -23.95 3.85
N ASP A 74 6.16 -24.07 4.79
CA ASP A 74 5.05 -25.03 4.71
C ASP A 74 3.83 -24.47 3.96
N SER A 75 3.91 -23.22 3.50
CA SER A 75 2.89 -22.55 2.69
C SER A 75 3.28 -22.53 1.20
N ALA A 76 2.28 -22.46 0.32
CA ALA A 76 2.53 -22.19 -1.09
C ALA A 76 3.21 -20.81 -1.26
N TRP A 77 4.39 -20.79 -1.87
CA TRP A 77 5.22 -19.59 -2.01
C TRP A 77 5.02 -18.85 -3.34
N TYR A 78 4.22 -19.41 -4.25
CA TYR A 78 3.86 -18.81 -5.52
C TYR A 78 2.42 -19.13 -5.93
N TYR A 79 1.91 -18.36 -6.87
CA TYR A 79 0.67 -18.65 -7.59
C TYR A 79 0.88 -18.54 -9.09
N ILE A 80 0.07 -19.25 -9.88
CA ILE A 80 0.05 -19.09 -11.34
C ILE A 80 -0.86 -17.93 -11.69
N ALA A 81 -0.30 -16.89 -12.30
CA ALA A 81 -1.01 -15.72 -12.76
C ALA A 81 -1.27 -15.78 -14.26
N CYS A 82 -2.40 -15.25 -14.71
CA CYS A 82 -2.68 -15.05 -16.13
C CYS A 82 -1.63 -14.13 -16.74
N SER A 83 -0.97 -14.55 -17.82
CA SER A 83 0.07 -13.74 -18.47
C SER A 83 -0.46 -12.40 -19.01
N GLY A 84 -1.76 -12.32 -19.33
CA GLY A 84 -2.37 -11.11 -19.88
C GLY A 84 -2.81 -10.07 -18.84
N CYS A 85 -3.24 -10.50 -17.64
CA CYS A 85 -3.84 -9.58 -16.64
C CYS A 85 -3.30 -9.75 -15.22
N GLN A 86 -2.33 -10.66 -15.02
CA GLN A 86 -1.63 -10.96 -13.77
C GLN A 86 -2.49 -11.44 -12.58
N THR A 87 -3.79 -11.59 -12.79
CA THR A 87 -4.72 -12.17 -11.82
C THR A 87 -4.47 -13.68 -11.71
N LYS A 88 -4.65 -14.23 -10.50
CA LYS A 88 -4.53 -15.67 -10.26
C LYS A 88 -5.41 -16.45 -11.24
N SER A 89 -4.77 -17.36 -11.98
CA SER A 89 -5.43 -18.32 -12.84
C SER A 89 -5.91 -19.52 -12.05
N THR A 90 -6.99 -20.15 -12.51
CA THR A 90 -7.49 -21.40 -11.97
C THR A 90 -7.24 -22.54 -12.95
N ARG A 91 -7.05 -23.75 -12.40
CA ARG A 91 -6.89 -24.95 -13.22
C ARG A 91 -8.26 -25.42 -13.70
N GLY A 92 -8.47 -25.43 -15.01
CA GLY A 92 -9.57 -26.13 -15.66
C GLY A 92 -9.24 -27.61 -15.91
N PRO A 93 -10.12 -28.35 -16.60
CA PRO A 93 -9.90 -29.77 -16.88
C PRO A 93 -8.59 -30.04 -17.63
N SER A 94 -8.28 -29.21 -18.63
CA SER A 94 -7.09 -29.37 -19.50
C SER A 94 -6.34 -28.05 -19.78
N SER A 95 -6.78 -26.94 -19.19
CA SER A 95 -6.25 -25.60 -19.49
C SER A 95 -6.20 -24.73 -18.24
N LEU A 96 -5.49 -23.61 -18.31
CA LEU A 96 -5.58 -22.54 -17.31
C LEU A 96 -6.68 -21.57 -17.71
N MET A 97 -7.49 -21.17 -16.72
CA MET A 97 -8.60 -20.26 -16.89
C MET A 97 -8.33 -18.96 -16.14
N CYS A 98 -8.82 -17.84 -16.68
CA CYS A 98 -8.76 -16.54 -16.03
C CYS A 98 -10.16 -15.93 -16.00
N ALA A 99 -10.73 -15.82 -14.79
CA ALA A 99 -12.05 -15.22 -14.60
C ALA A 99 -12.08 -13.75 -15.02
N LYS A 100 -11.04 -12.97 -14.69
CA LYS A 100 -10.95 -11.54 -15.04
C LYS A 100 -10.94 -11.31 -16.56
N CYS A 101 -10.30 -12.20 -17.32
CA CYS A 101 -10.27 -12.11 -18.79
C CYS A 101 -11.48 -12.79 -19.46
N GLY A 102 -12.27 -13.58 -18.73
CA GLY A 102 -13.29 -14.45 -19.32
C GLY A 102 -12.72 -15.52 -20.27
N ASN A 103 -11.42 -15.84 -20.17
CA ASN A 103 -10.74 -16.77 -21.08
C ASN A 103 -10.43 -18.08 -20.36
N THR A 104 -10.86 -19.21 -20.94
CA THR A 104 -10.66 -20.56 -20.40
C THR A 104 -9.37 -21.22 -20.88
N ASN A 105 -8.58 -20.54 -21.72
CA ASN A 105 -7.31 -21.03 -22.23
C ASN A 105 -6.26 -19.89 -22.25
N VAL A 106 -5.68 -19.63 -21.09
CA VAL A 106 -4.62 -18.63 -20.91
C VAL A 106 -3.27 -19.29 -20.66
N SER A 107 -2.18 -18.59 -20.95
CA SER A 107 -0.85 -18.93 -20.45
C SER A 107 -0.66 -18.43 -19.01
N GLY A 108 0.07 -19.20 -18.21
CA GLY A 108 0.37 -18.87 -16.81
C GLY A 108 1.83 -18.48 -16.59
N VAL A 109 2.06 -17.52 -15.70
CA VAL A 109 3.40 -17.14 -15.18
C VAL A 109 3.39 -17.29 -13.66
N ALA A 110 4.43 -17.88 -13.08
CA ALA A 110 4.55 -17.96 -11.63
C ALA A 110 4.82 -16.56 -11.04
N ARG A 111 4.12 -16.23 -9.96
CA ARG A 111 4.28 -14.96 -9.22
C ARG A 111 4.33 -15.23 -7.72
N TYR A 112 5.05 -14.38 -6.98
CA TYR A 112 5.26 -14.60 -5.55
C TYR A 112 3.96 -14.57 -4.74
N LEU A 113 3.91 -15.46 -3.76
CA LEU A 113 2.94 -15.54 -2.66
C LEU A 113 3.70 -15.92 -1.37
N ALA A 114 4.96 -15.51 -1.25
CA ALA A 114 5.79 -15.93 -0.14
C ALA A 114 5.34 -15.23 1.14
N LYS A 115 5.20 -15.99 2.22
CA LYS A 115 4.96 -15.43 3.55
C LYS A 115 6.29 -15.29 4.27
N ILE A 116 6.53 -14.12 4.83
CA ILE A 116 7.72 -13.80 5.61
C ILE A 116 7.28 -13.41 7.01
N SER A 117 7.94 -13.97 8.03
CA SER A 117 7.85 -13.40 9.37
C SER A 117 8.76 -12.18 9.43
N VAL A 118 8.22 -11.11 9.98
CA VAL A 118 8.93 -9.86 10.19
C VAL A 118 8.77 -9.44 11.62
N TYR A 119 9.75 -8.70 12.12
CA TYR A 119 9.68 -8.08 13.43
C TYR A 119 10.13 -6.63 13.35
N ASP A 120 9.53 -5.81 14.19
CA ASP A 120 10.09 -4.56 14.64
C ASP A 120 10.24 -4.63 16.16
N ASN A 121 10.76 -3.56 16.78
CA ASN A 121 10.86 -3.35 18.23
C ASN A 121 10.59 -4.61 19.08
N ASN A 122 9.34 -4.82 19.49
CA ASN A 122 8.89 -5.96 20.29
C ASN A 122 7.73 -6.75 19.64
N ASP A 123 7.31 -6.39 18.42
CA ASP A 123 6.15 -6.98 17.76
C ASP A 123 6.57 -7.80 16.55
N GLN A 124 5.86 -8.90 16.31
CA GLN A 124 6.05 -9.77 15.15
C GLN A 124 4.80 -9.80 14.28
N ALA A 125 4.99 -9.89 12.97
CA ALA A 125 3.91 -10.04 12.00
C ALA A 125 4.31 -11.01 10.88
N VAL A 126 3.33 -11.43 10.10
CA VAL A 126 3.56 -12.13 8.83
C VAL A 126 3.14 -11.22 7.69
N PHE A 127 4.07 -10.89 6.80
CA PHE A 127 3.78 -10.18 5.56
C PHE A 127 3.72 -11.16 4.40
N VAL A 128 2.85 -10.87 3.42
CA VAL A 128 2.75 -11.64 2.18
C VAL A 128 3.44 -10.85 1.07
N LEU A 129 4.56 -11.36 0.57
CA LEU A 129 5.22 -10.87 -0.63
C LEU A 129 4.42 -11.33 -1.85
N LEU A 130 3.58 -10.42 -2.36
CA LEU A 130 2.66 -10.71 -3.44
C LEU A 130 3.18 -10.16 -4.78
N GLY A 131 3.19 -11.00 -5.80
CA GLY A 131 3.46 -10.54 -7.16
C GLY A 131 4.87 -10.00 -7.35
N ASP A 132 4.98 -8.77 -7.84
CA ASP A 132 6.27 -8.13 -8.14
C ASP A 132 7.06 -7.78 -6.88
N ALA A 133 6.40 -7.59 -5.72
CA ALA A 133 7.08 -7.28 -4.47
C ALA A 133 8.13 -8.34 -4.08
N GLY A 134 7.85 -9.62 -4.36
CA GLY A 134 8.82 -10.70 -4.14
C GLY A 134 10.00 -10.64 -5.11
N THR A 135 9.75 -10.25 -6.36
CA THR A 135 10.82 -10.06 -7.37
C THR A 135 11.69 -8.87 -7.03
N GLU A 136 11.09 -7.76 -6.62
CA GLU A 136 11.79 -6.55 -6.21
C GLU A 136 12.69 -6.80 -4.99
N LEU A 137 12.21 -7.58 -4.01
CA LEU A 137 12.98 -7.92 -2.83
C LEU A 137 14.14 -8.89 -3.13
N THR A 138 13.90 -9.91 -3.96
CA THR A 138 14.86 -11.01 -4.18
C THR A 138 15.76 -10.83 -5.40
N GLY A 139 15.40 -9.93 -6.32
CA GLY A 139 16.02 -9.80 -7.64
C GLY A 139 15.77 -10.99 -8.57
N LYS A 140 14.86 -11.92 -8.22
CA LYS A 140 14.60 -13.16 -8.99
C LYS A 140 13.12 -13.32 -9.28
N GLN A 141 12.79 -13.81 -10.47
CA GLN A 141 11.43 -14.25 -10.78
C GLN A 141 11.07 -15.50 -9.97
N ALA A 142 9.77 -15.71 -9.74
CA ALA A 142 9.31 -16.91 -9.03
C ALA A 142 9.53 -18.21 -9.83
N ALA A 143 9.66 -18.13 -11.16
CA ALA A 143 10.07 -19.24 -12.03
C ALA A 143 10.83 -18.70 -13.26
#